data_AF-A0A4R0RPS6-F1
#
_entry.id   AF-A0A4R0RPS6-F1
#
_cell.length_a   1.000
_cell.length_b   1.000
_cell.length_c   1.000
_cell.angle_alpha   90.00
_cell.angle_beta   90.00
_cell.angle_gamma   90.00
#
_symmetry.space_group_name_H-M   'P 1'
#
loop_
_entity.id
_entity.type
_entity.pdbx_description
1 polymer ?
#
loop_
_entity_poly.entity_id
_entity_poly.type
_entity_poly.pdbx_seq_one_letter_code
_entity_poly.pdbx_strand_id
1 'polypeptide(L)'
;MDTESYRLAKACGQDALSASASSPAGWAFSGSGDSSPSSRCDPSTDVRSVDSVGCASSPRRGSRGSPPPLPPPQFPHPDIVTVLRSLKGELRKSKTELTTMVDPDALFEEVRDKERDKTGRQMSEDPRVFGVPLTELSDLAMCMATNGSYQYEVPAVVAGCVEQLYRTGIYQHDLFRALPDREKLQSLVAKFDQPSRLLGSQPSCTSSFTQETMPNLCALLVSYVNALPRPLMPRNLFDALWVCHWTVLLESFEDAGFDREPEALSGSDNSGRRQSLFASETESDESDASPPPSLPSGRRPSILRNGQSRVRRAVSDRNNASGTRRVSFSDPPTEDEDSHANNVSAKEPSDLRQQLQLAVTERDHARNIVKEISSIVERYPSL
;
A
#
# COMPACT_ATOMS: atom_id res chain seq x y z
N MET A 1 19.95 8.00 -28.43
CA MET A 1 19.16 8.32 -27.22
C MET A 1 18.51 7.04 -26.76
N ASP A 2 18.83 6.58 -25.54
CA ASP A 2 18.27 5.35 -24.99
C ASP A 2 16.78 5.51 -24.69
N THR A 3 15.96 4.73 -25.36
CA THR A 3 14.51 4.68 -25.19
C THR A 3 14.09 4.25 -23.78
N GLU A 4 14.96 3.51 -23.09
CA GLU A 4 14.76 3.06 -21.71
C GLU A 4 14.94 4.21 -20.71
N SER A 5 15.94 5.06 -20.91
CA SER A 5 16.18 6.25 -20.09
C SER A 5 15.03 7.27 -20.20
N TYR A 6 14.44 7.40 -21.40
CA TYR A 6 13.26 8.24 -21.64
C TYR A 6 11.99 7.68 -20.97
N ARG A 7 11.81 6.35 -20.98
CA ARG A 7 10.69 5.70 -20.27
C ARG A 7 10.79 5.88 -18.75
N LEU A 8 12.00 5.76 -18.19
CA LEU A 8 12.26 5.97 -16.77
C LEU A 8 12.01 7.42 -16.34
N ALA A 9 12.45 8.41 -17.13
CA ALA A 9 12.19 9.82 -16.86
C ALA A 9 10.68 10.14 -16.85
N LYS A 10 9.91 9.54 -17.76
CA LYS A 10 8.46 9.72 -17.85
C LYS A 10 7.70 9.06 -16.68
N ALA A 11 8.17 7.90 -16.21
CA ALA A 11 7.59 7.22 -15.04
C ALA A 11 7.83 8.00 -13.74
N CYS A 12 8.92 8.76 -13.66
CA CYS A 12 9.25 9.62 -12.52
C CYS A 12 8.60 11.01 -12.57
N GLY A 13 7.70 11.28 -13.52
CA GLY A 13 7.01 12.57 -13.63
C GLY A 13 7.91 13.74 -14.05
N GLN A 14 9.06 13.47 -14.68
CA GLN A 14 9.90 14.52 -15.24
C GLN A 14 9.44 14.83 -16.67
N ASP A 15 8.64 15.87 -16.83
CA ASP A 15 8.25 16.35 -18.15
C ASP A 15 9.46 16.94 -18.90
N ALA A 16 9.63 16.53 -20.16
CA ALA A 16 10.75 16.89 -21.02
C ALA A 16 10.86 18.40 -21.36
N LEU A 17 9.94 19.24 -20.85
CA LEU A 17 9.87 20.67 -21.13
C LEU A 17 10.46 21.56 -20.02
N SER A 18 10.96 21.00 -18.92
CA SER A 18 11.59 21.78 -17.83
C SER A 18 13.11 21.94 -17.96
N ALA A 19 13.70 21.55 -19.09
CA ALA A 19 15.12 21.75 -19.38
C ALA A 19 15.44 23.21 -19.78
N SER A 20 15.11 24.18 -18.93
CA SER A 20 15.74 25.50 -18.97
C SER A 20 15.89 26.08 -17.57
N ALA A 21 17.13 26.04 -17.09
CA ALA A 21 17.75 26.92 -16.10
C ALA A 21 17.09 27.02 -14.71
N SER A 22 17.56 26.20 -13.78
CA SER A 22 18.08 26.68 -12.48
C SER A 22 18.73 25.52 -11.72
N SER A 23 20.06 25.52 -11.63
CA SER A 23 20.78 24.64 -10.70
C SER A 23 20.46 25.00 -9.26
N PRO A 24 20.03 24.07 -8.41
CA PRO A 24 20.24 24.19 -6.98
C PRO A 24 21.63 23.64 -6.63
N ALA A 25 22.29 24.36 -5.72
CA ALA A 25 23.61 24.09 -5.19
C ALA A 25 23.76 22.65 -4.68
N GLY A 26 24.91 22.05 -5.01
CA GLY A 26 25.26 20.68 -4.69
C GLY A 26 25.30 20.40 -3.19
N TRP A 27 24.74 19.26 -2.81
CA TRP A 27 25.07 18.60 -1.56
C TRP A 27 26.14 17.57 -1.88
N ALA A 28 27.39 17.95 -1.62
CA ALA A 28 28.52 17.04 -1.70
C ALA A 28 28.38 15.99 -0.58
N PHE A 29 28.17 14.74 -0.99
CA PHE A 29 28.24 13.58 -0.11
C PHE A 29 29.72 13.22 0.05
N SER A 30 30.34 13.61 1.17
CA SER A 30 31.66 13.09 1.55
C SER A 30 31.51 11.63 1.98
N GLY A 31 31.65 10.71 1.01
CA GLY A 31 31.89 9.31 1.28
C GLY A 31 33.27 9.14 1.91
N SER A 32 33.31 8.63 3.14
CA SER A 32 34.52 8.18 3.81
C SER A 32 34.40 6.68 4.04
N GLY A 33 35.44 5.94 3.67
CA GLY A 33 35.74 4.66 4.29
C GLY A 33 35.98 3.51 3.32
N ASP A 34 37.16 3.47 2.73
CA ASP A 34 37.86 2.18 2.60
C ASP A 34 39.37 2.42 2.54
N SER A 35 40.10 2.02 3.59
CA SER A 35 41.53 1.70 3.57
C SER A 35 41.99 1.16 4.92
N SER A 36 42.42 -0.10 4.85
CA SER A 36 43.14 -0.91 5.84
C SER A 36 44.50 -0.30 6.27
N PRO A 37 45.18 -0.88 7.29
CA PRO A 37 46.05 -0.15 8.20
C PRO A 37 47.53 -0.15 7.77
N SER A 38 48.25 0.89 8.14
CA SER A 38 49.70 0.81 8.30
C SER A 38 50.18 1.63 9.50
N SER A 39 50.89 0.94 10.38
CA SER A 39 51.67 1.47 11.48
C SER A 39 52.83 2.33 10.97
N ARG A 40 53.13 3.47 11.61
CA ARG A 40 54.44 3.81 12.23
C ARG A 40 54.50 5.30 12.62
N CYS A 41 55.08 5.51 13.80
CA CYS A 41 55.84 6.64 14.40
C CYS A 41 55.74 8.04 13.72
N ASP A 42 55.51 9.15 14.43
CA ASP A 42 56.45 9.86 15.30
C ASP A 42 55.80 11.13 15.94
N PRO A 43 56.40 11.72 16.99
CA PRO A 43 55.92 12.96 17.64
C PRO A 43 56.81 14.19 17.39
N SER A 44 56.27 15.39 17.68
CA SER A 44 56.81 16.76 17.53
C SER A 44 56.27 17.46 16.27
N THR A 45 55.90 18.75 16.24
CA THR A 45 56.38 19.91 16.98
C THR A 45 55.35 21.04 16.78
N ASP A 46 54.97 21.70 17.86
CA ASP A 46 54.93 23.16 18.07
C ASP A 46 54.79 24.15 16.88
N VAL A 47 54.06 25.26 17.15
CA VAL A 47 54.26 26.66 16.68
C VAL A 47 53.27 27.32 15.67
N ARG A 48 52.76 28.51 16.09
CA ARG A 48 52.21 29.71 15.37
C ARG A 48 50.78 29.61 14.79
N SER A 49 49.78 30.41 15.18
CA SER A 49 49.63 31.87 15.38
C SER A 49 50.02 32.71 14.15
N VAL A 50 49.04 33.06 13.31
CA VAL A 50 49.07 34.20 12.37
C VAL A 50 47.67 34.79 12.19
N ASP A 51 47.65 36.11 12.10
CA ASP A 51 46.58 37.08 12.23
C ASP A 51 45.39 36.96 11.25
N SER A 52 44.18 37.20 11.76
CA SER A 52 42.96 37.39 10.98
C SER A 52 42.83 38.85 10.54
N VAL A 53 43.13 39.10 9.27
CA VAL A 53 42.92 40.38 8.58
C VAL A 53 41.44 40.52 8.24
N GLY A 54 40.82 41.61 8.70
CA GLY A 54 39.42 41.94 8.48
C GLY A 54 39.08 42.16 7.00
N CYS A 55 38.15 41.36 6.49
CA CYS A 55 37.47 41.63 5.23
C CYS A 55 36.27 42.56 5.48
N ALA A 56 36.38 43.77 4.94
CA ALA A 56 35.31 44.76 4.87
C ALA A 56 34.05 44.17 4.23
N SER A 57 32.96 44.18 4.99
CA SER A 57 31.65 43.69 4.57
C SER A 57 31.02 44.69 3.60
N SER A 58 30.92 44.30 2.32
CA SER A 58 30.12 45.06 1.34
C SER A 58 28.64 45.06 1.76
N PRO A 59 27.95 46.20 1.72
CA PRO A 59 26.51 46.26 2.01
C PRO A 59 25.77 45.49 0.93
N ARG A 60 25.32 44.28 1.29
CA ARG A 60 24.45 43.45 0.44
C ARG A 60 23.18 44.25 0.14
N ARG A 61 23.10 44.74 -1.09
CA ARG A 61 21.90 45.33 -1.70
C ARG A 61 20.73 44.38 -1.43
N GLY A 62 19.78 44.83 -0.61
CA GLY A 62 18.60 44.06 -0.24
C GLY A 62 17.88 43.61 -1.51
N SER A 63 18.03 42.32 -1.83
CA SER A 63 17.16 41.65 -2.80
C SER A 63 15.75 41.86 -2.27
N ARG A 64 14.96 42.67 -2.99
CA ARG A 64 13.55 42.87 -2.68
C ARG A 64 12.92 41.49 -2.69
N GLY A 65 12.67 40.97 -1.49
CA GLY A 65 12.18 39.62 -1.30
C GLY A 65 10.96 39.42 -2.19
N SER A 66 11.05 38.43 -3.08
CA SER A 66 9.85 37.90 -3.71
C SER A 66 8.87 37.57 -2.59
N PRO A 67 7.59 37.98 -2.70
CA PRO A 67 6.59 37.58 -1.71
C PRO A 67 6.67 36.06 -1.54
N PRO A 68 6.55 35.55 -0.29
CA PRO A 68 6.58 34.12 -0.06
C PRO A 68 5.56 33.43 -0.96
N PRO A 69 5.90 32.28 -1.56
CA PRO A 69 4.96 31.56 -2.43
C PRO A 69 3.67 31.30 -1.66
N LEU A 70 2.54 31.63 -2.28
CA LEU A 70 1.22 31.36 -1.70
C LEU A 70 1.09 29.85 -1.43
N PRO A 71 0.50 29.44 -0.31
CA PRO A 71 0.26 28.02 -0.06
C PRO A 71 -0.61 27.44 -1.18
N PRO A 72 -0.39 26.18 -1.59
CA PRO A 72 -1.24 25.53 -2.58
C PRO A 72 -2.71 25.56 -2.15
N PRO A 73 -3.65 25.65 -3.09
CA PRO A 73 -5.06 25.56 -2.76
C PRO A 73 -5.36 24.21 -2.09
N GLN A 74 -6.17 24.25 -1.03
CA GLN A 74 -6.73 23.04 -0.45
C GLN A 74 -7.63 22.36 -1.48
N PHE A 75 -7.62 21.02 -1.52
CA PHE A 75 -8.52 20.27 -2.38
C PHE A 75 -9.96 20.67 -2.04
N PRO A 76 -10.75 21.21 -2.99
CA PRO A 76 -12.14 21.48 -2.72
C PRO A 76 -12.80 20.12 -2.51
N HIS A 77 -13.24 19.82 -1.29
CA HIS A 77 -14.03 18.62 -1.05
C HIS A 77 -15.37 18.81 -1.76
N PRO A 78 -15.61 18.16 -2.91
CA PRO A 78 -16.89 18.30 -3.56
C PRO A 78 -17.96 17.81 -2.58
N ASP A 79 -19.03 18.57 -2.44
CA ASP A 79 -20.17 18.15 -1.64
C ASP A 79 -20.56 16.73 -2.08
N ILE A 80 -20.74 15.83 -1.10
CA ILE A 80 -21.10 14.44 -1.35
C ILE A 80 -22.34 14.36 -2.26
N VAL A 81 -23.27 15.31 -2.12
CA VAL A 81 -24.44 15.44 -2.99
C VAL A 81 -24.06 15.68 -4.44
N THR A 82 -23.05 16.50 -4.69
CA THR A 82 -22.55 16.81 -6.03
C THR A 82 -21.87 15.58 -6.65
N VAL A 83 -21.06 14.86 -5.87
CA VAL A 83 -20.43 13.61 -6.34
C VAL A 83 -21.48 12.56 -6.66
N LEU A 84 -22.45 12.35 -5.78
CA LEU A 84 -23.56 11.41 -6.01
C LEU A 84 -24.42 11.81 -7.22
N ARG A 85 -24.63 13.11 -7.43
CA ARG A 85 -25.34 13.61 -8.61
C ARG A 85 -24.57 13.31 -9.89
N SER A 86 -23.26 13.52 -9.90
CA SER A 86 -22.40 13.17 -11.03
C SER A 86 -22.39 11.67 -11.28
N LEU A 87 -22.24 10.86 -10.23
CA LEU A 87 -22.29 9.39 -10.31
C LEU A 87 -23.63 8.90 -10.84
N LYS A 88 -24.75 9.49 -10.38
CA LYS A 88 -26.09 9.21 -10.91
C LYS A 88 -26.20 9.55 -12.40
N GLY A 89 -25.57 10.64 -12.82
CA GLY A 89 -25.50 11.05 -14.22
C GLY A 89 -24.78 10.00 -15.08
N GLU A 90 -23.65 9.49 -14.61
CA GLU A 90 -22.88 8.46 -15.33
C GLU A 90 -23.56 7.10 -15.35
N LEU A 91 -24.14 6.67 -14.22
CA LEU A 91 -24.89 5.40 -14.15
C LEU A 91 -26.12 5.39 -15.06
N ARG A 92 -26.75 6.54 -15.28
CA ARG A 92 -27.84 6.66 -16.27
C ARG A 92 -27.36 6.40 -17.69
N LYS A 93 -26.11 6.75 -18.03
CA LYS A 93 -25.55 6.44 -19.36
C LYS A 93 -25.36 4.95 -19.53
N SER A 94 -24.94 4.24 -18.48
CA SER A 94 -24.79 2.78 -18.48
C SER A 94 -26.10 2.01 -18.26
N LYS A 95 -27.27 2.69 -18.35
CA LYS A 95 -28.61 2.12 -18.11
C LYS A 95 -28.75 1.41 -16.75
N THR A 96 -27.88 1.71 -15.79
CA THR A 96 -27.90 1.11 -14.46
C THR A 96 -28.51 2.13 -13.51
N GLU A 97 -29.59 1.76 -12.81
CA GLU A 97 -30.20 2.69 -11.86
C GLU A 97 -29.36 2.77 -10.58
N LEU A 98 -28.84 3.95 -10.23
CA LEU A 98 -28.08 4.16 -8.98
C LEU A 98 -28.83 3.65 -7.74
N THR A 99 -30.16 3.79 -7.72
CA THR A 99 -31.03 3.33 -6.62
C THR A 99 -31.00 1.81 -6.41
N THR A 100 -30.59 1.03 -7.42
CA THR A 100 -30.42 -0.43 -7.26
C THR A 100 -29.11 -0.80 -6.55
N MET A 101 -28.14 0.11 -6.49
CA MET A 101 -26.79 -0.16 -5.97
C MET A 101 -26.44 0.68 -4.73
N VAL A 102 -26.94 1.90 -4.67
CA VAL A 102 -26.76 2.83 -3.56
C VAL A 102 -28.13 3.32 -3.15
N ASP A 103 -28.55 2.97 -1.95
CA ASP A 103 -29.64 3.66 -1.29
C ASP A 103 -29.12 5.04 -0.84
N PRO A 104 -29.53 6.14 -1.51
CA PRO A 104 -29.07 7.47 -1.15
C PRO A 104 -29.54 7.85 0.26
N ASP A 105 -30.72 7.40 0.68
CA ASP A 105 -31.29 7.74 1.98
C ASP A 105 -30.51 7.07 3.10
N ALA A 106 -30.12 5.80 2.92
CA ALA A 106 -29.22 5.11 3.85
C ALA A 106 -27.86 5.84 3.98
N LEU A 107 -27.30 6.34 2.87
CA LEU A 107 -26.05 7.09 2.90
C LEU A 107 -26.19 8.43 3.63
N PHE A 108 -27.30 9.15 3.41
CA PHE A 108 -27.56 10.42 4.10
C PHE A 108 -27.82 10.23 5.60
N GLU A 109 -28.55 9.19 5.99
CA GLU A 109 -28.76 8.85 7.40
C GLU A 109 -27.43 8.43 8.06
N GLU A 110 -26.55 7.68 7.39
CA GLU A 110 -25.22 7.36 7.91
C GLU A 110 -24.36 8.62 8.13
N VAL A 111 -24.45 9.61 7.22
CA VAL A 111 -23.77 10.91 7.38
C VAL A 111 -24.35 11.69 8.56
N ARG A 112 -25.67 11.67 8.77
CA ARG A 112 -26.33 12.34 9.91
C ARG A 112 -26.00 11.65 11.23
N ASP A 113 -26.01 10.34 11.29
CA ASP A 113 -25.67 9.59 12.49
C ASP A 113 -24.20 9.83 12.87
N LYS A 114 -23.30 9.97 11.89
CA LYS A 114 -21.91 10.42 12.10
C LYS A 114 -21.81 11.79 12.76
N GLU A 115 -22.70 12.73 12.43
CA GLU A 115 -22.72 14.05 13.08
C GLU A 115 -23.25 13.98 14.51
N ARG A 116 -24.20 13.09 14.78
CA ARG A 116 -24.76 12.89 16.13
C ARG A 116 -23.73 12.28 17.09
N ASP A 117 -23.01 11.24 16.64
CA ASP A 117 -22.02 10.53 17.48
C ASP A 117 -20.85 11.42 17.93
N LYS A 118 -20.51 12.46 17.15
CA LYS A 118 -19.44 13.40 17.48
C LYS A 118 -19.68 14.21 18.76
N THR A 119 -20.92 14.36 19.18
CA THR A 119 -21.26 15.22 20.34
C THR A 119 -21.20 14.51 21.69
N GLY A 120 -21.16 13.16 21.70
CA GLY A 120 -21.38 12.38 22.93
C GLY A 120 -20.16 11.73 23.57
N ARG A 121 -18.98 11.70 22.91
CA ARG A 121 -17.84 10.91 23.42
C ARG A 121 -16.85 11.75 24.20
N GLN A 122 -16.74 11.46 25.50
CA GLN A 122 -15.66 11.93 26.36
C GLN A 122 -14.32 11.51 25.76
N MET A 123 -13.41 12.48 25.61
CA MET A 123 -12.03 12.25 25.18
C MET A 123 -11.38 11.21 26.10
N SER A 124 -11.12 10.02 25.59
CA SER A 124 -10.22 9.07 26.26
C SER A 124 -8.85 9.73 26.42
N GLU A 125 -8.26 9.60 27.62
CA GLU A 125 -7.05 10.34 28.01
C GLU A 125 -5.78 9.98 27.21
N ASP A 126 -5.81 8.91 26.41
CA ASP A 126 -4.68 8.51 25.56
C ASP A 126 -5.04 8.66 24.06
N PRO A 127 -4.37 9.57 23.32
CA PRO A 127 -4.59 9.74 21.89
C PRO A 127 -3.98 8.54 21.14
N ARG A 128 -4.81 7.57 20.77
CA ARG A 128 -4.41 6.47 19.89
C ARG A 128 -4.61 6.84 18.42
N VAL A 129 -3.88 6.19 17.53
CA VAL A 129 -3.98 6.41 16.08
C VAL A 129 -4.57 5.20 15.37
N PHE A 130 -4.24 3.99 15.82
CA PHE A 130 -4.83 2.76 15.32
C PHE A 130 -6.16 2.48 16.02
N GLY A 131 -7.16 1.98 15.27
CA GLY A 131 -8.49 1.72 15.84
C GLY A 131 -9.39 2.94 15.94
N VAL A 132 -8.87 4.14 15.67
CA VAL A 132 -9.61 5.41 15.76
C VAL A 132 -10.19 5.75 14.39
N PRO A 133 -11.47 6.18 14.30
CA PRO A 133 -12.04 6.58 13.03
C PRO A 133 -11.32 7.83 12.51
N LEU A 134 -11.18 7.95 11.19
CA LEU A 134 -10.42 9.05 10.57
C LEU A 134 -10.95 10.45 10.97
N THR A 135 -12.23 10.55 11.29
CA THR A 135 -12.88 11.79 11.73
C THR A 135 -12.53 12.23 13.15
N GLU A 136 -11.97 11.33 13.96
CA GLU A 136 -11.58 11.55 15.37
C GLU A 136 -10.06 11.55 15.56
N LEU A 137 -9.29 11.42 14.47
CA LEU A 137 -7.83 11.49 14.55
C LEU A 137 -7.41 12.89 15.01
N SER A 138 -6.44 12.93 15.92
CA SER A 138 -5.83 14.18 16.35
C SER A 138 -5.08 14.84 15.18
N ASP A 139 -5.12 16.17 15.10
CA ASP A 139 -4.32 16.97 14.16
C ASP A 139 -2.82 16.63 14.22
N LEU A 140 -2.35 16.17 15.38
CA LEU A 140 -0.96 15.73 15.60
C LEU A 140 -0.60 14.43 14.87
N ALA A 141 -1.60 13.61 14.55
CA ALA A 141 -1.46 12.39 13.78
C ALA A 141 -1.76 12.60 12.28
N MET A 142 -2.15 13.82 11.89
CA MET A 142 -2.44 14.20 10.50
C MET A 142 -1.24 14.92 9.88
N CYS A 143 -1.12 14.82 8.57
CA CYS A 143 -0.07 15.44 7.77
C CYS A 143 -0.68 15.96 6.47
N MET A 144 -0.19 17.10 6.00
CA MET A 144 -0.54 17.63 4.69
C MET A 144 0.21 16.86 3.61
N ALA A 145 -0.52 16.15 2.76
CA ALA A 145 0.01 15.55 1.55
C ALA A 145 -0.42 16.36 0.31
N THR A 146 0.46 16.38 -0.68
CA THR A 146 0.21 17.05 -1.97
C THR A 146 0.08 16.00 -3.08
N ASN A 147 -1.00 16.06 -3.85
CA ASN A 147 -1.16 15.30 -5.09
C ASN A 147 -1.56 16.27 -6.20
N GLY A 148 -0.71 16.40 -7.21
CA GLY A 148 -0.84 17.43 -8.24
C GLY A 148 -0.83 18.83 -7.63
N SER A 149 -1.86 19.63 -7.95
CA SER A 149 -2.01 21.02 -7.48
C SER A 149 -2.73 21.16 -6.15
N TYR A 150 -3.09 20.05 -5.50
CA TYR A 150 -3.98 20.06 -4.35
C TYR A 150 -3.32 19.52 -3.10
N GLN A 151 -3.73 20.08 -1.96
CA GLN A 151 -3.36 19.63 -0.63
C GLN A 151 -4.55 18.97 0.08
N TYR A 152 -4.27 17.87 0.77
CA TYR A 152 -5.23 17.15 1.58
C TYR A 152 -4.57 16.64 2.85
N GLU A 153 -5.36 16.56 3.92
CA GLU A 153 -4.94 16.00 5.19
C GLU A 153 -5.08 14.48 5.16
N VAL A 154 -4.01 13.79 5.53
CA VAL A 154 -3.97 12.33 5.65
C VAL A 154 -3.26 11.93 6.93
N PRO A 155 -3.56 10.75 7.47
CA PRO A 155 -2.79 10.20 8.59
C PRO A 155 -1.31 10.14 8.25
N ALA A 156 -0.45 10.62 9.16
CA ALA A 156 1.00 10.71 8.95
C ALA A 156 1.63 9.35 8.64
N VAL A 157 1.10 8.28 9.24
CA VAL A 157 1.51 6.90 8.95
C VAL A 157 1.26 6.51 7.49
N VAL A 158 0.11 6.90 6.94
CA VAL A 158 -0.25 6.63 5.53
C VAL A 158 0.65 7.45 4.61
N ALA A 159 0.80 8.75 4.88
CA ALA A 159 1.65 9.63 4.09
C ALA A 159 3.09 9.11 4.00
N GLY A 160 3.68 8.74 5.14
CA GLY A 160 5.05 8.24 5.21
C GLY A 160 5.24 6.88 4.52
N CYS A 161 4.31 5.94 4.71
CA CYS A 161 4.33 4.65 4.00
C CYS A 161 4.23 4.84 2.48
N VAL A 162 3.28 5.65 2.01
CA VAL A 162 3.07 5.90 0.57
C VAL A 162 4.27 6.61 -0.05
N GLU A 163 4.85 7.60 0.65
CA GLU A 163 6.04 8.29 0.16
C GLU A 163 7.24 7.34 0.01
N GLN A 164 7.47 6.44 0.98
CA GLN A 164 8.53 5.44 0.82
C GLN A 164 8.22 4.42 -0.28
N LEU A 165 6.96 4.02 -0.44
CA LEU A 165 6.54 3.15 -1.54
C LEU A 165 6.89 3.78 -2.89
N TYR A 166 6.62 5.07 -3.08
CA TYR A 166 7.02 5.78 -4.31
C TYR A 166 8.53 5.93 -4.47
N ARG A 167 9.28 6.16 -3.38
CA ARG A 167 10.74 6.34 -3.44
C ARG A 167 11.50 5.06 -3.76
N THR A 168 11.16 3.95 -3.09
CA THR A 168 11.95 2.71 -3.16
C THR A 168 11.10 1.46 -3.41
N GLY A 169 9.81 1.48 -3.10
CA GLY A 169 8.93 0.31 -3.15
C GLY A 169 8.49 -0.12 -4.55
N ILE A 170 8.27 0.83 -5.48
CA ILE A 170 7.80 0.53 -6.84
C ILE A 170 8.74 -0.37 -7.65
N TYR A 171 10.02 -0.47 -7.25
CA TYR A 171 11.02 -1.30 -7.90
C TYR A 171 11.21 -2.67 -7.24
N GLN A 172 10.53 -2.93 -6.12
CA GLN A 172 10.68 -4.19 -5.39
C GLN A 172 9.70 -5.24 -5.90
N HIS A 173 10.22 -6.46 -6.09
CA HIS A 173 9.38 -7.63 -6.34
C HIS A 173 8.58 -7.98 -5.08
N ASP A 174 7.44 -8.64 -5.28
CA ASP A 174 6.59 -9.15 -4.19
C ASP A 174 6.11 -8.07 -3.21
N LEU A 175 5.88 -6.85 -3.71
CA LEU A 175 5.26 -5.78 -2.94
C LEU A 175 3.92 -6.25 -2.35
N PHE A 176 3.73 -6.03 -1.05
CA PHE A 176 2.61 -6.54 -0.24
C PHE A 176 2.51 -8.08 -0.09
N ARG A 177 3.39 -8.87 -0.72
CA ARG A 177 3.41 -10.33 -0.60
C ARG A 177 4.53 -10.84 0.31
N ALA A 178 5.65 -10.11 0.37
CA ALA A 178 6.75 -10.44 1.25
C ALA A 178 6.33 -10.37 2.74
N LEU A 179 6.79 -11.36 3.52
CA LEU A 179 6.46 -11.45 4.95
C LEU A 179 7.24 -10.39 5.76
N PRO A 180 6.56 -9.61 6.62
CA PRO A 180 7.22 -8.65 7.49
C PRO A 180 7.94 -9.32 8.66
N ASP A 181 8.93 -8.63 9.22
CA ASP A 181 9.50 -8.94 10.53
C ASP A 181 8.51 -8.50 11.62
N ARG A 182 7.94 -9.47 12.33
CA ARG A 182 6.86 -9.27 13.31
C ARG A 182 7.28 -8.34 14.45
N GLU A 183 8.50 -8.47 14.97
CA GLU A 183 8.96 -7.68 16.11
C GLU A 183 9.12 -6.21 15.73
N LYS A 184 9.70 -5.97 14.55
CA LYS A 184 9.83 -4.61 13.99
C LYS A 184 8.49 -3.99 13.65
N LEU A 185 7.58 -4.76 13.05
CA LEU A 185 6.23 -4.28 12.75
C LEU A 185 5.48 -3.87 14.03
N GLN A 186 5.54 -4.66 15.10
CA GLN A 186 4.92 -4.30 16.38
C GLN A 186 5.54 -3.03 16.99
N SER A 187 6.87 -2.89 16.91
CA SER A 187 7.58 -1.67 17.33
C SER A 187 7.12 -0.45 16.54
N LEU A 188 6.96 -0.58 15.21
CA LEU A 188 6.46 0.48 14.35
C LEU A 188 5.02 0.87 14.69
N VAL A 189 4.12 -0.11 14.85
CA VAL A 189 2.73 0.15 15.26
C VAL A 189 2.71 0.90 16.59
N ALA A 190 3.42 0.42 17.60
CA ALA A 190 3.49 1.08 18.91
C ALA A 190 4.06 2.51 18.84
N LYS A 191 5.02 2.75 17.94
CA LYS A 191 5.62 4.07 17.71
C LYS A 191 4.63 5.05 17.08
N PHE A 192 3.85 4.60 16.09
CA PHE A 192 2.87 5.45 15.39
C PHE A 192 1.54 5.56 16.14
N ASP A 193 1.24 4.65 17.06
CA ASP A 193 0.00 4.71 17.86
C ASP A 193 0.03 5.81 18.93
N GLN A 194 1.21 6.31 19.32
CA GLN A 194 1.37 7.33 20.36
C GLN A 194 1.97 8.64 19.78
N PRO A 195 1.16 9.53 19.20
CA PRO A 195 1.63 10.74 18.53
C PRO A 195 2.29 11.73 19.50
N SER A 196 1.91 11.70 20.79
CA SER A 196 2.46 12.60 21.82
C SER A 196 3.96 12.44 22.06
N ARG A 197 4.55 11.28 21.72
CA ARG A 197 6.01 11.07 21.79
C ARG A 197 6.76 11.79 20.67
N LEU A 198 6.05 12.24 19.63
CA LEU A 198 6.61 12.91 18.46
C LEU A 198 6.66 14.44 18.60
N LEU A 199 6.08 15.04 19.66
CA LEU A 199 5.97 16.52 19.77
C LEU A 199 7.23 17.25 20.26
N GLY A 200 8.25 16.55 20.76
CA GLY A 200 9.45 17.19 21.34
C GLY A 200 10.46 17.75 20.33
N SER A 201 10.31 17.36 19.08
CA SER A 201 11.05 17.83 17.92
C SER A 201 10.08 17.58 16.77
N GLN A 202 10.01 18.39 15.74
CA GLN A 202 9.31 18.01 14.52
C GLN A 202 10.34 17.30 13.61
N PRO A 203 10.80 16.05 13.87
CA PRO A 203 11.49 15.33 12.82
C PRO A 203 10.40 14.99 11.81
N SER A 204 10.58 15.46 10.57
CA SER A 204 9.76 15.08 9.43
C SER A 204 9.38 13.61 9.58
N CYS A 205 8.08 13.31 9.63
CA CYS A 205 7.55 11.97 9.86
C CYS A 205 8.20 10.91 8.94
N THR A 206 8.73 11.37 7.81
CA THR A 206 9.50 10.65 6.79
C THR A 206 10.84 10.07 7.26
N SER A 207 11.50 10.65 8.26
CA SER A 207 12.84 10.25 8.70
C SER A 207 12.87 8.87 9.36
N SER A 208 11.79 8.47 10.03
CA SER A 208 11.69 7.14 10.64
C SER A 208 11.56 6.03 9.60
N PHE A 209 11.06 6.34 8.41
CA PHE A 209 10.73 5.31 7.43
C PHE A 209 11.91 4.91 6.55
N THR A 210 12.98 5.71 6.51
CA THR A 210 14.15 5.47 5.63
C THR A 210 14.98 4.26 6.04
N GLN A 211 14.90 3.83 7.30
CA GLN A 211 15.64 2.69 7.84
C GLN A 211 14.83 1.38 7.84
N GLU A 212 13.54 1.46 7.51
CA GLU A 212 12.64 0.32 7.60
C GLU A 212 12.60 -0.48 6.30
N THR A 213 12.40 -1.79 6.44
CA THR A 213 12.28 -2.67 5.28
C THR A 213 10.92 -2.50 4.62
N MET A 214 10.87 -2.58 3.29
CA MET A 214 9.61 -2.40 2.54
C MET A 214 8.49 -3.38 2.95
N PRO A 215 8.75 -4.67 3.24
CA PRO A 215 7.71 -5.57 3.74
C PRO A 215 7.08 -5.07 5.04
N ASN A 216 7.88 -4.51 5.96
CA ASN A 216 7.39 -3.91 7.20
C ASN A 216 6.53 -2.67 6.93
N LEU A 217 6.92 -1.82 5.98
CA LEU A 217 6.15 -0.64 5.59
C LEU A 217 4.81 -0.99 4.95
N CYS A 218 4.80 -1.98 4.05
CA CYS A 218 3.59 -2.51 3.44
C CYS A 218 2.66 -3.10 4.51
N ALA A 219 3.21 -3.91 5.42
CA ALA A 219 2.46 -4.52 6.50
C ALA A 219 1.93 -3.47 7.50
N LEU A 220 2.69 -2.41 7.78
CA LEU A 220 2.25 -1.28 8.62
C LEU A 220 1.06 -0.55 7.97
N LEU A 221 1.15 -0.25 6.67
CA LEU A 221 0.06 0.38 5.93
C LEU A 221 -1.19 -0.49 5.92
N VAL A 222 -1.05 -1.78 5.62
CA VAL A 222 -2.16 -2.74 5.64
C VAL A 222 -2.75 -2.87 7.04
N SER A 223 -1.91 -2.95 8.08
CA SER A 223 -2.36 -3.02 9.47
C SER A 223 -3.12 -1.78 9.88
N TYR A 224 -2.69 -0.59 9.43
CA TYR A 224 -3.39 0.66 9.68
C TYR A 224 -4.77 0.67 9.03
N VAL A 225 -4.85 0.35 7.74
CA VAL A 225 -6.14 0.31 7.00
C VAL A 225 -7.10 -0.72 7.60
N ASN A 226 -6.59 -1.91 7.98
CA ASN A 226 -7.39 -2.96 8.61
C ASN A 226 -7.80 -2.64 10.05
N ALA A 227 -7.04 -1.78 10.74
CA ALA A 227 -7.38 -1.34 12.08
C ALA A 227 -8.45 -0.23 12.09
N LEU A 228 -8.83 0.32 10.93
CA LEU A 228 -9.87 1.34 10.91
C LEU A 228 -11.21 0.74 11.33
N PRO A 229 -11.95 1.38 12.25
CA PRO A 229 -13.23 0.86 12.73
C PRO A 229 -14.32 0.88 11.65
N ARG A 230 -14.11 1.66 10.60
CA ARG A 230 -14.97 1.75 9.41
C ARG A 230 -14.10 1.62 8.16
N PRO A 231 -14.57 0.94 7.12
CA PRO A 231 -13.84 0.85 5.87
C PRO A 231 -13.64 2.25 5.26
N LEU A 232 -12.52 2.45 4.58
CA LEU A 232 -12.22 3.72 3.87
C LEU A 232 -13.30 4.09 2.86
N MET A 233 -13.92 3.08 2.26
CA MET A 233 -15.01 3.23 1.31
C MET A 233 -16.23 2.44 1.83
N PRO A 234 -17.39 3.10 2.03
CA PRO A 234 -18.65 2.44 2.29
C PRO A 234 -18.96 1.39 1.22
N ARG A 235 -19.49 0.23 1.62
CA ARG A 235 -19.68 -0.93 0.71
C ARG A 235 -20.61 -0.61 -0.46
N ASN A 236 -21.68 0.13 -0.20
CA ASN A 236 -22.59 0.68 -1.21
C ASN A 236 -21.86 1.54 -2.26
N LEU A 237 -20.96 2.43 -1.83
CA LEU A 237 -20.15 3.21 -2.78
C LEU A 237 -19.15 2.34 -3.53
N PHE A 238 -18.56 1.35 -2.87
CA PHE A 238 -17.64 0.41 -3.50
C PHE A 238 -18.34 -0.38 -4.61
N ASP A 239 -19.52 -0.94 -4.35
CA ASP A 239 -20.28 -1.73 -5.33
C ASP A 239 -20.66 -0.87 -6.55
N ALA A 240 -21.09 0.38 -6.33
CA ALA A 240 -21.41 1.31 -7.41
C ALA A 240 -20.17 1.69 -8.25
N LEU A 241 -19.05 2.00 -7.60
CA LEU A 241 -17.79 2.33 -8.29
C LEU A 241 -17.23 1.12 -9.05
N TRP A 242 -17.36 -0.07 -8.48
CA TRP A 242 -16.94 -1.32 -9.12
C TRP A 242 -17.70 -1.56 -10.41
N VAL A 243 -19.03 -1.40 -10.38
CA VAL A 243 -19.88 -1.56 -11.57
C VAL A 243 -19.56 -0.47 -12.60
N CYS A 244 -19.50 0.81 -12.19
CA CYS A 244 -19.12 1.90 -13.10
C CYS A 244 -17.79 1.67 -13.79
N HIS A 245 -16.77 1.24 -13.03
CA HIS A 245 -15.44 1.02 -13.58
C HIS A 245 -15.45 -0.13 -14.59
N TRP A 246 -16.18 -1.21 -14.31
CA TRP A 246 -16.31 -2.33 -15.22
C TRP A 246 -17.06 -1.96 -16.50
N THR A 247 -18.16 -1.20 -16.40
CA THR A 247 -18.93 -0.77 -17.58
C THR A 247 -18.12 0.16 -18.47
N VAL A 248 -17.41 1.14 -17.89
CA VAL A 248 -16.57 2.07 -18.66
C VAL A 248 -15.41 1.33 -19.34
N LEU A 249 -14.80 0.35 -18.65
CA LEU A 249 -13.79 -0.48 -19.28
C LEU A 249 -14.35 -1.27 -20.47
N LEU A 250 -15.52 -1.90 -20.32
CA LEU A 250 -16.14 -2.66 -21.42
C LEU A 250 -16.45 -1.79 -22.63
N GLU A 251 -17.05 -0.62 -22.44
CA GLU A 251 -17.36 0.32 -23.53
C GLU A 251 -16.07 0.74 -24.27
N SER A 252 -14.99 1.01 -23.53
CA SER A 252 -13.70 1.36 -24.15
C SER A 252 -13.06 0.20 -24.94
N PHE A 253 -13.40 -1.05 -24.64
CA PHE A 253 -12.95 -2.21 -25.41
C PHE A 253 -13.77 -2.41 -26.69
N GLU A 254 -15.07 -2.10 -26.68
CA GLU A 254 -15.95 -2.23 -27.85
C GLU A 254 -15.62 -1.15 -28.89
N ASP A 255 -15.39 0.09 -28.47
CA ASP A 255 -14.99 1.20 -29.36
C ASP A 255 -13.57 1.04 -29.94
N ALA A 256 -12.72 0.22 -29.31
CA ALA A 256 -11.37 -0.06 -29.81
C ALA A 256 -11.33 -0.97 -31.06
N GLY A 257 -12.50 -1.34 -31.61
CA GLY A 257 -12.60 -1.84 -32.98
C GLY A 257 -12.08 -3.26 -33.14
N PHE A 258 -12.76 -4.22 -32.53
CA PHE A 258 -12.69 -5.62 -33.00
C PHE A 258 -13.50 -5.84 -34.30
N ASP A 259 -13.81 -4.76 -35.04
CA ASP A 259 -14.15 -4.78 -36.47
C ASP A 259 -12.90 -4.77 -37.34
N ARG A 260 -11.82 -5.43 -36.89
CA ARG A 260 -10.83 -5.95 -37.83
C ARG A 260 -11.46 -7.17 -38.47
N GLU A 261 -12.43 -6.93 -39.34
CA GLU A 261 -12.87 -7.89 -40.34
C GLU A 261 -11.57 -8.45 -40.91
N PRO A 262 -11.30 -9.76 -40.78
CA PRO A 262 -10.16 -10.33 -41.46
C PRO A 262 -10.46 -10.10 -42.92
N GLU A 263 -9.85 -9.06 -43.52
CA GLU A 263 -9.96 -8.83 -44.95
C GLU A 263 -9.67 -10.18 -45.57
N ALA A 264 -10.74 -10.78 -46.07
CA ALA A 264 -10.66 -12.01 -46.78
C ALA A 264 -9.68 -11.69 -47.89
N LEU A 265 -8.48 -12.25 -47.79
CA LEU A 265 -7.53 -12.37 -48.89
C LEU A 265 -8.22 -13.25 -49.93
N SER A 266 -9.19 -12.64 -50.59
CA SER A 266 -9.88 -13.09 -51.76
C SER A 266 -8.93 -12.85 -52.91
N GLY A 267 -8.22 -13.91 -53.27
CA GLY A 267 -7.67 -14.06 -54.61
C GLY A 267 -6.22 -13.61 -54.75
N SER A 268 -5.32 -14.59 -54.68
CA SER A 268 -4.55 -14.87 -55.89
C SER A 268 -4.21 -16.35 -55.93
N ASP A 269 -4.71 -16.98 -56.98
CA ASP A 269 -4.40 -18.33 -57.41
C ASP A 269 -2.90 -18.65 -57.29
N ASN A 270 -2.59 -19.81 -56.70
CA ASN A 270 -1.46 -20.57 -57.17
C ASN A 270 -1.79 -22.06 -57.19
N SER A 271 -2.43 -22.45 -58.28
CA SER A 271 -2.53 -23.82 -58.73
C SER A 271 -1.12 -24.41 -58.92
N GLY A 272 -0.82 -25.45 -58.14
CA GLY A 272 -0.01 -26.57 -58.61
C GLY A 272 1.46 -26.57 -58.19
N ARG A 273 1.76 -27.37 -57.17
CA ARG A 273 2.80 -28.42 -57.32
C ARG A 273 2.68 -29.49 -56.23
N ARG A 274 2.15 -30.65 -56.66
CA ARG A 274 2.43 -31.95 -56.06
C ARG A 274 3.94 -32.20 -56.11
N GLN A 275 4.59 -32.47 -54.97
CA GLN A 275 5.65 -33.48 -54.69
C GLN A 275 5.69 -33.58 -53.15
N SER A 276 5.29 -34.63 -52.43
CA SER A 276 5.71 -36.04 -52.47
C SER A 276 7.23 -36.16 -52.56
N LEU A 277 7.92 -36.40 -51.43
CA LEU A 277 8.86 -37.52 -51.22
C LEU A 277 9.89 -37.27 -50.07
N PHE A 278 10.14 -38.37 -49.32
CA PHE A 278 11.24 -38.68 -48.38
C PHE A 278 11.30 -37.89 -47.05
N ALA A 279 11.26 -38.49 -45.85
CA ALA A 279 11.93 -39.66 -45.26
C ALA A 279 13.47 -39.52 -45.15
N SER A 280 13.96 -39.05 -44.00
CA SER A 280 15.25 -39.34 -43.34
C SER A 280 15.17 -38.68 -41.94
N GLU A 281 15.08 -39.37 -40.80
CA GLU A 281 16.16 -40.08 -40.09
C GLU A 281 17.51 -39.36 -40.10
N THR A 282 17.87 -38.78 -38.94
CA THR A 282 19.20 -38.64 -38.32
C THR A 282 18.91 -38.08 -36.91
N GLU A 283 18.95 -38.86 -35.81
CA GLU A 283 20.14 -39.31 -35.07
C GLU A 283 21.18 -38.21 -34.78
N SER A 284 21.76 -38.25 -33.56
CA SER A 284 22.73 -37.34 -32.91
C SER A 284 22.08 -36.09 -32.28
N ASP A 285 22.32 -35.69 -31.03
CA ASP A 285 23.55 -35.82 -30.25
C ASP A 285 23.23 -35.81 -28.74
N GLU A 286 23.83 -36.77 -28.04
CA GLU A 286 23.82 -36.94 -26.60
C GLU A 286 25.04 -36.20 -26.06
N SER A 287 24.84 -35.03 -25.44
CA SER A 287 25.93 -34.23 -24.85
C SER A 287 25.69 -33.99 -23.37
N ASP A 288 26.23 -34.92 -22.58
CA ASP A 288 27.13 -34.65 -21.46
C ASP A 288 26.70 -33.54 -20.47
N ALA A 289 25.76 -33.88 -19.58
CA ALA A 289 25.49 -33.11 -18.36
C ALA A 289 26.28 -33.73 -17.19
N SER A 290 27.38 -33.08 -16.85
CA SER A 290 28.22 -33.39 -15.68
C SER A 290 27.41 -33.38 -14.37
N PRO A 291 27.69 -34.27 -13.41
CA PRO A 291 27.03 -34.28 -12.11
C PRO A 291 27.50 -33.11 -11.23
N PRO A 292 26.63 -32.53 -10.38
CA PRO A 292 27.01 -31.47 -9.46
C PRO A 292 27.95 -31.99 -8.35
N PRO A 293 28.89 -31.18 -7.86
CA PRO A 293 29.80 -31.57 -6.80
C PRO A 293 29.06 -31.75 -5.47
N SER A 294 29.27 -32.92 -4.87
CA SER A 294 28.85 -33.28 -3.52
C SER A 294 29.37 -32.30 -2.47
N LEU A 295 28.45 -31.75 -1.67
CA LEU A 295 28.76 -30.94 -0.50
C LEU A 295 29.41 -31.78 0.61
N PRO A 296 30.44 -31.27 1.31
CA PRO A 296 31.03 -31.95 2.45
C PRO A 296 30.10 -31.89 3.67
N SER A 297 29.57 -33.06 4.03
CA SER A 297 29.04 -33.36 5.36
C SER A 297 30.14 -33.16 6.40
N GLY A 298 30.07 -32.09 7.18
CA GLY A 298 31.10 -31.72 8.14
C GLY A 298 30.57 -31.00 9.37
N ARG A 299 30.53 -31.76 10.47
CA ARG A 299 30.71 -31.32 11.88
C ARG A 299 29.54 -30.60 12.58
N ARG A 300 28.82 -31.42 13.34
CA ARG A 300 28.32 -31.07 14.68
C ARG A 300 29.46 -30.56 15.57
N PRO A 301 29.23 -29.49 16.36
CA PRO A 301 29.89 -29.31 17.64
C PRO A 301 28.93 -29.58 18.79
N SER A 302 29.50 -30.26 19.77
CA SER A 302 28.99 -30.68 21.06
C SER A 302 28.72 -29.52 22.03
N ILE A 303 27.60 -29.66 22.73
CA ILE A 303 27.36 -29.42 24.17
C ILE A 303 28.58 -28.90 24.98
N LEU A 304 28.49 -27.67 25.48
CA LEU A 304 29.05 -27.19 26.75
C LEU A 304 28.06 -26.14 27.29
N ARG A 305 27.21 -26.44 28.27
CA ARG A 305 27.47 -26.54 29.72
C ARG A 305 28.07 -25.26 30.31
N ASN A 306 27.20 -24.30 30.63
CA ASN A 306 27.38 -23.26 31.66
C ASN A 306 26.01 -23.16 32.37
N GLY A 307 25.85 -23.45 33.66
CA GLY A 307 26.63 -22.93 34.78
C GLY A 307 25.93 -21.70 35.38
N GLN A 308 24.64 -21.80 35.71
CA GLN A 308 23.95 -20.72 36.43
C GLN A 308 24.17 -20.84 37.93
N SER A 309 25.02 -19.93 38.41
CA SER A 309 25.33 -19.68 39.81
C SER A 309 24.13 -19.12 40.57
N ARG A 310 23.89 -19.72 41.74
CA ARG A 310 23.13 -19.16 42.87
C ARG A 310 23.88 -17.98 43.48
N VAL A 311 23.22 -16.83 43.62
CA VAL A 311 23.45 -15.80 44.67
C VAL A 311 22.08 -15.15 44.95
N ARG A 312 21.33 -15.58 45.97
CA ARG A 312 21.21 -15.01 47.34
C ARG A 312 20.99 -13.48 47.43
N ARG A 313 19.74 -13.15 47.83
CA ARG A 313 19.28 -12.12 48.80
C ARG A 313 19.68 -10.65 48.64
N ALA A 314 18.66 -9.81 48.50
CA ALA A 314 18.32 -8.70 49.41
C ALA A 314 16.84 -8.34 49.15
N VAL A 315 15.88 -8.85 49.93
CA VAL A 315 15.20 -8.12 51.03
C VAL A 315 15.51 -6.62 51.05
N SER A 316 14.56 -5.82 50.59
CA SER A 316 14.41 -4.46 51.07
C SER A 316 12.92 -4.12 51.10
N ASP A 317 12.40 -4.07 52.32
CA ASP A 317 11.09 -3.57 52.68
C ASP A 317 10.95 -2.11 52.23
N ARG A 318 9.82 -1.79 51.60
CA ARG A 318 9.21 -0.47 51.79
C ARG A 318 7.71 -0.52 51.57
N ASN A 319 7.03 -0.50 52.70
CA ASN A 319 5.63 -0.17 52.88
C ASN A 319 5.27 1.10 52.10
N ASN A 320 4.20 1.03 51.32
CA ASN A 320 3.22 2.11 51.32
C ASN A 320 1.82 1.54 51.02
N ALA A 321 1.01 1.56 52.07
CA ALA A 321 -0.41 1.31 52.03
C ALA A 321 -1.13 2.52 51.45
N SER A 322 -2.14 2.31 50.60
CA SER A 322 -3.41 3.06 50.57
C SER A 322 -4.37 2.47 49.51
N GLY A 323 -5.32 1.67 49.98
CA GLY A 323 -6.72 1.72 49.57
C GLY A 323 -7.12 1.28 48.16
N THR A 324 -7.28 -0.02 47.94
CA THR A 324 -8.16 -0.53 46.88
C THR A 324 -9.38 -1.24 47.47
N ARG A 325 -10.54 -0.68 47.13
CA ARG A 325 -11.90 -1.18 47.36
C ARG A 325 -12.01 -2.60 46.78
N ARG A 326 -12.29 -3.57 47.65
CA ARG A 326 -12.57 -4.96 47.30
C ARG A 326 -13.97 -5.03 46.69
N VAL A 327 -14.07 -5.10 45.36
CA VAL A 327 -15.28 -5.57 44.69
C VAL A 327 -15.09 -7.07 44.48
N SER A 328 -15.89 -7.86 45.19
CA SER A 328 -15.99 -9.30 45.06
C SER A 328 -16.55 -9.63 43.67
N PHE A 329 -15.68 -10.10 42.77
CA PHE A 329 -16.07 -10.80 41.56
C PHE A 329 -16.25 -12.28 41.92
N SER A 330 -17.44 -12.79 41.66
CA SER A 330 -17.78 -14.20 41.72
C SER A 330 -16.97 -14.97 40.68
N ASP A 331 -16.45 -16.12 41.08
CA ASP A 331 -15.78 -17.08 40.21
C ASP A 331 -16.69 -17.51 39.05
N PRO A 332 -16.21 -17.55 37.79
CA PRO A 332 -16.94 -18.15 36.69
C PRO A 332 -16.89 -19.69 36.80
N PRO A 333 -17.95 -20.39 36.35
CA PRO A 333 -17.96 -21.84 36.34
C PRO A 333 -16.95 -22.36 35.30
N THR A 334 -16.12 -23.29 35.73
CA THR A 334 -15.34 -24.18 34.86
C THR A 334 -16.33 -25.02 34.04
N GLU A 335 -16.52 -24.66 32.77
CA GLU A 335 -17.15 -25.54 31.80
C GLU A 335 -16.11 -26.57 31.33
N ASP A 336 -16.49 -27.83 31.50
CA ASP A 336 -15.75 -29.00 31.05
C ASP A 336 -15.56 -28.98 29.53
N GLU A 337 -14.31 -29.07 29.09
CA GLU A 337 -13.94 -29.24 27.68
C GLU A 337 -14.34 -30.65 27.21
N ASP A 338 -15.58 -30.79 26.75
CA ASP A 338 -16.00 -31.95 25.97
C ASP A 338 -15.33 -31.92 24.60
N SER A 339 -14.47 -32.91 24.40
CA SER A 339 -13.62 -33.11 23.24
C SER A 339 -14.46 -33.62 22.06
N HIS A 340 -15.22 -32.74 21.41
CA HIS A 340 -15.79 -33.05 20.10
C HIS A 340 -14.73 -32.90 19.01
N ALA A 341 -14.03 -34.00 18.77
CA ALA A 341 -13.27 -34.21 17.55
C ALA A 341 -14.19 -33.97 16.35
N ASN A 342 -14.00 -32.82 15.69
CA ASN A 342 -14.64 -32.49 14.43
C ASN A 342 -14.18 -33.49 13.38
N ASN A 343 -15.00 -34.52 13.17
CA ASN A 343 -15.03 -35.33 11.96
C ASN A 343 -15.37 -34.38 10.81
N VAL A 344 -14.33 -33.77 10.20
CA VAL A 344 -14.42 -33.16 8.88
C VAL A 344 -14.63 -34.32 7.91
N SER A 345 -15.89 -34.73 7.79
CA SER A 345 -16.37 -35.66 6.78
C SER A 345 -15.97 -35.08 5.45
N ALA A 346 -15.00 -35.70 4.79
CA ALA A 346 -14.62 -35.38 3.43
C ALA A 346 -15.89 -35.40 2.59
N LYS A 347 -16.38 -34.20 2.22
CA LYS A 347 -17.54 -34.04 1.34
C LYS A 347 -17.25 -34.86 0.09
N GLU A 348 -18.06 -35.88 -0.15
CA GLU A 348 -17.88 -36.76 -1.28
C GLU A 348 -17.77 -35.92 -2.58
N PRO A 349 -16.91 -36.33 -3.53
CA PRO A 349 -16.74 -35.64 -4.82
C PRO A 349 -18.02 -35.59 -5.68
N SER A 350 -19.08 -36.31 -5.29
CA SER A 350 -20.43 -36.27 -5.86
C SER A 350 -21.12 -34.91 -5.63
N ASP A 351 -20.98 -34.32 -4.44
CA ASP A 351 -21.61 -33.04 -4.05
C ASP A 351 -21.01 -31.86 -4.82
N LEU A 352 -19.69 -31.85 -5.03
CA LEU A 352 -18.99 -30.80 -5.77
C LEU A 352 -19.38 -30.79 -7.26
N ARG A 353 -19.59 -31.96 -7.86
CA ARG A 353 -20.08 -32.05 -9.25
C ARG A 353 -21.51 -31.56 -9.39
N GLN A 354 -22.39 -31.87 -8.43
CA GLN A 354 -23.75 -31.35 -8.42
C GLN A 354 -23.77 -29.83 -8.23
N GLN A 355 -22.96 -29.29 -7.32
CA GLN A 355 -22.83 -27.83 -7.15
C GLN A 355 -22.29 -27.14 -8.41
N LEU A 356 -21.28 -27.72 -9.07
CA LEU A 356 -20.74 -27.16 -10.31
C LEU A 356 -21.79 -27.17 -11.43
N GLN A 357 -22.56 -28.26 -11.55
CA GLN A 357 -23.59 -28.38 -12.57
C GLN A 357 -24.74 -27.41 -12.33
N LEU A 358 -25.11 -27.18 -11.07
CA LEU A 358 -26.10 -26.18 -10.69
C LEU A 358 -25.62 -24.76 -11.02
N ALA A 359 -24.37 -24.43 -10.69
CA ALA A 359 -23.78 -23.13 -11.04
C ALA A 359 -23.69 -22.89 -12.57
N VAL A 360 -23.43 -23.95 -13.36
CA VAL A 360 -23.44 -23.85 -14.84
C VAL A 360 -24.86 -23.58 -15.34
N THR A 361 -25.88 -24.25 -14.80
CA THR A 361 -27.28 -24.02 -15.20
C THR A 361 -27.77 -22.63 -14.82
N GLU A 362 -27.38 -22.11 -13.66
CA GLU A 362 -27.71 -20.73 -13.25
C GLU A 362 -27.04 -19.71 -14.17
N ARG A 363 -25.79 -19.95 -14.57
CA ARG A 363 -25.08 -19.09 -15.51
C ARG A 363 -25.76 -19.04 -16.89
N ASP A 364 -26.19 -20.18 -17.39
CA ASP A 364 -26.86 -20.26 -18.69
C ASP A 364 -28.28 -19.67 -18.63
N HIS A 365 -28.97 -19.81 -17.49
CA HIS A 365 -30.24 -19.12 -17.25
C HIS A 365 -30.07 -17.60 -17.25
N ALA A 366 -29.06 -17.07 -16.55
CA ALA A 366 -28.75 -15.64 -16.54
C ALA A 366 -28.41 -15.12 -17.95
N ARG A 367 -27.67 -15.89 -18.75
CA ARG A 367 -27.39 -15.56 -20.17
C ARG A 367 -28.65 -15.50 -21.02
N ASN A 368 -29.61 -16.39 -20.80
CA ASN A 368 -30.87 -16.37 -21.52
C ASN A 368 -31.73 -15.15 -21.13
N ILE A 369 -31.76 -14.78 -19.84
CA ILE A 369 -32.45 -13.55 -19.38
C ILE A 369 -31.84 -12.31 -20.06
N VAL A 370 -30.51 -12.21 -20.11
CA VAL A 370 -29.83 -11.08 -20.77
C VAL A 370 -30.18 -11.01 -22.26
N LYS A 371 -30.22 -12.14 -22.97
CA LYS A 371 -30.64 -12.18 -24.39
C LYS A 371 -32.09 -11.76 -24.58
N GLU A 372 -32.98 -12.15 -23.67
CA GLU A 372 -34.39 -11.78 -23.72
C GLU A 372 -34.57 -10.27 -23.49
N ILE A 373 -33.87 -9.70 -22.50
CA ILE A 373 -33.86 -8.26 -22.25
C ILE A 373 -33.30 -7.50 -23.45
N SER A 374 -32.18 -7.94 -24.05
CA SER A 374 -31.65 -7.34 -25.28
C SER A 374 -32.67 -7.38 -26.43
N SER A 375 -33.38 -8.50 -26.62
CA SER A 375 -34.41 -8.59 -27.66
C SER A 375 -35.60 -7.66 -27.42
N ILE A 376 -35.96 -7.42 -26.15
CA ILE A 376 -37.02 -6.47 -25.78
C ILE A 376 -36.55 -5.03 -26.06
N VAL A 377 -35.31 -4.69 -25.69
CA VAL A 377 -34.73 -3.35 -25.93
C VAL A 377 -34.64 -3.05 -27.43
N GLU A 378 -34.25 -4.03 -28.26
CA GLU A 378 -34.22 -3.87 -29.73
C GLU A 378 -35.61 -3.70 -30.35
N ARG A 379 -36.65 -4.32 -29.77
CA ARG A 379 -38.03 -4.20 -30.28
C ARG A 379 -38.70 -2.88 -29.93
N TYR A 380 -38.26 -2.19 -28.90
CA TYR A 380 -38.86 -0.95 -28.43
C TYR A 380 -37.82 0.15 -28.26
N PRO A 381 -37.24 0.68 -29.36
CA PRO A 381 -36.23 1.74 -29.30
C PRO A 381 -36.76 3.10 -28.80
N SER A 382 -38.06 3.21 -28.52
CA SER A 382 -38.73 4.42 -28.02
C SER A 382 -39.18 4.34 -26.56
N LEU A 383 -38.84 3.26 -25.85
CA LEU A 383 -38.83 3.20 -24.38
C LEU A 383 -37.44 3.63 -23.89
#